data_AF-A0A958MW92-F1
#
_entry.id   AF-A0A958MW92-F1
#
_cell.length_a   1.000
_cell.length_b   1.000
_cell.length_c   1.000
_cell.angle_alpha   90.00
_cell.angle_beta   90.00
_cell.angle_gamma   90.00
#
_symmetry.space_group_name_H-M   'P 1'
#
loop_
_entity.id
_entity.type
_entity.pdbx_description
1 polymer ?
#
loop_
_entity_poly.entity_id
_entity_poly.type
_entity_poly.pdbx_seq_one_letter_code
_entity_poly.pdbx_strand_id
1 'polypeptide(L)'
;LPYTPMHHLLLHDFGGPLVCTSGNLSEEPICIDENQAVEKLGNIADLLLVHNRPILRPVEDSVLQMVEDKPMLIRRGRGLAPKLWPANFEGGEAFNEALALGGDLKHAMGLGQSEGLLLGPHVGDLQESEAFRQMVNEVSSWQDFFGKNWGDVLVDSHPQYHSHQWALNQELNVFRLQHHRAHAWALWAEHGGPKFDWMVVWDGLGFGDDQSIWGGEFFIGSPTGELSRWGALRPLYLYGGDRAVKDSRRSCLSLLDGLFGTELWQDSKHQSRLKALGLSVDVQNFFRQFPQKHRQRATSMGRL
;
A
#
# COMPACT_ATOMS: atom_id res chain seq x y z
N LEU A 1 22.13 7.78 -8.28
CA LEU A 1 23.31 7.71 -9.17
C LEU A 1 22.84 7.50 -10.61
N PRO A 2 23.59 7.95 -11.62
CA PRO A 2 23.29 7.62 -13.01
C PRO A 2 23.31 6.10 -13.20
N TYR A 3 22.26 5.56 -13.82
CA TYR A 3 22.10 4.12 -14.05
C TYR A 3 21.90 3.76 -15.53
N THR A 4 21.98 4.75 -16.43
CA THR A 4 22.03 4.54 -17.88
C THR A 4 23.12 5.41 -18.49
N PRO A 5 23.65 5.07 -19.69
CA PRO A 5 24.60 5.93 -20.40
C PRO A 5 24.08 7.36 -20.62
N MET A 6 22.77 7.50 -20.89
CA MET A 6 22.13 8.81 -21.06
C MET A 6 22.21 9.66 -19.78
N HIS A 7 21.98 9.06 -18.60
CA HIS A 7 22.12 9.79 -17.33
C HIS A 7 23.57 10.24 -17.08
N HIS A 8 24.56 9.44 -17.48
CA HIS A 8 25.97 9.84 -17.36
C HIS A 8 26.29 11.07 -18.21
N LEU A 9 25.84 11.09 -19.48
CA LEU A 9 26.03 12.23 -20.38
C LEU A 9 25.31 13.49 -19.88
N LEU A 10 24.04 13.36 -19.49
CA LEU A 10 23.24 14.48 -18.98
C LEU A 10 23.86 15.10 -17.72
N LEU A 11 24.28 14.29 -16.75
CA LEU A 11 24.89 14.80 -15.52
C LEU A 11 26.28 15.38 -15.75
N HIS A 12 27.06 14.82 -16.69
CA HIS A 12 28.36 15.37 -17.08
C HIS A 12 28.19 16.78 -17.64
N ASP A 13 27.25 16.97 -18.57
CA ASP A 13 27.05 18.26 -19.24
C ASP A 13 26.33 19.28 -18.35
N PHE A 14 25.39 18.83 -17.50
CA PHE A 14 24.68 19.71 -16.57
C PHE A 14 25.56 20.17 -15.39
N GLY A 15 26.52 19.35 -14.95
CA GLY A 15 27.48 19.71 -13.89
C GLY A 15 26.90 19.80 -12.48
N GLY A 16 25.74 19.21 -12.22
CA GLY A 16 25.05 19.29 -10.92
C GLY A 16 24.00 18.19 -10.70
N PRO A 17 23.30 18.20 -9.55
CA PRO A 17 22.22 17.26 -9.27
C PRO A 17 20.96 17.61 -10.08
N LEU A 18 20.29 16.60 -10.61
CA LEU A 18 19.00 16.71 -11.30
C LEU A 18 17.90 16.06 -10.47
N VAL A 19 16.70 16.66 -10.52
CA VAL A 19 15.50 16.03 -10.00
C VAL A 19 15.04 14.98 -11.01
N CYS A 20 14.98 13.73 -10.57
CA CYS A 20 14.39 12.63 -11.34
C CYS A 20 13.15 12.15 -10.60
N THR A 21 11.99 12.34 -11.21
CA THR A 21 10.70 11.85 -10.72
C THR A 21 9.96 11.15 -11.86
N SER A 22 8.91 10.40 -11.54
CA SER A 22 8.16 9.63 -12.52
C SER A 22 7.43 10.55 -13.50
N GLY A 23 7.48 10.21 -14.79
CA GLY A 23 6.85 10.98 -15.87
C GLY A 23 5.38 10.58 -16.05
N ASN A 24 4.52 11.04 -15.15
CA ASN A 24 3.08 10.72 -15.15
C ASN A 24 2.26 11.84 -14.50
N LEU A 25 0.95 11.81 -14.73
CA LEU A 25 -0.01 12.54 -13.92
C LEU A 25 -0.08 11.89 -12.53
N SER A 26 -0.43 12.67 -11.50
CA SER A 26 -0.48 12.19 -10.11
C SER A 26 -1.28 10.89 -10.01
N GLU A 27 -0.72 9.90 -9.31
CA GLU A 27 -1.28 8.55 -9.06
C GLU A 27 -1.44 7.64 -10.30
N GLU A 28 -1.14 8.11 -11.51
CA GLU A 28 -1.07 7.25 -12.70
C GLU A 28 0.30 6.54 -12.82
N PRO A 29 0.36 5.37 -13.49
CA PRO A 29 1.64 4.76 -13.85
C PRO A 29 2.50 5.61 -14.77
N ILE A 30 3.82 5.35 -14.74
CA ILE A 30 4.80 6.00 -15.62
C ILE A 30 4.49 5.77 -17.10
N CYS A 31 4.57 6.85 -17.90
CA CYS A 31 4.41 6.75 -19.35
C CYS A 31 5.56 5.96 -19.98
N ILE A 32 5.25 5.03 -20.89
CA ILE A 32 6.24 4.20 -21.59
C ILE A 32 6.24 4.39 -23.12
N ASP A 33 5.20 5.05 -23.65
CA ASP A 33 5.02 5.37 -25.06
C ASP A 33 5.26 6.86 -25.30
N GLU A 34 5.99 7.20 -26.37
CA GLU A 34 6.33 8.59 -26.69
C GLU A 34 5.10 9.46 -27.00
N ASN A 35 4.06 8.90 -27.63
CA ASN A 35 2.86 9.65 -27.96
C ASN A 35 2.05 9.92 -26.68
N GLN A 36 1.98 8.93 -25.80
CA GLN A 36 1.39 9.10 -24.47
C GLN A 36 2.14 10.18 -23.66
N ALA A 37 3.47 10.19 -23.71
CA ALA A 37 4.27 11.21 -23.03
C ALA A 37 3.98 12.61 -23.57
N VAL A 38 3.88 12.77 -24.90
CA VAL A 38 3.48 14.05 -25.51
C VAL A 38 2.09 14.49 -25.07
N GLU A 39 1.11 13.57 -25.11
CA GLU A 39 -0.28 13.86 -24.76
C GLU A 39 -0.44 14.25 -23.29
N LYS A 40 0.13 13.46 -22.38
CA LYS A 40 -0.05 13.63 -20.93
C LYS A 40 0.87 14.69 -20.33
N LEU A 41 2.11 14.77 -20.81
CA LEU A 41 3.17 15.60 -20.20
C LEU A 41 3.47 16.86 -20.99
N GLY A 42 2.91 17.05 -22.19
CA GLY A 42 3.19 18.23 -23.02
C GLY A 42 2.80 19.58 -22.39
N ASN A 43 1.91 19.57 -21.40
CA ASN A 43 1.55 20.76 -20.61
C ASN A 43 2.35 20.91 -19.31
N ILE A 44 3.24 19.96 -19.01
CA ILE A 44 4.05 19.90 -17.79
C ILE A 44 5.53 20.12 -18.13
N ALA A 45 6.01 19.49 -19.19
CA ALA A 45 7.40 19.52 -19.62
C ALA A 45 7.62 20.49 -20.77
N ASP A 46 8.62 21.37 -20.65
CA ASP A 46 9.03 22.26 -21.73
C ASP A 46 9.62 21.49 -22.93
N LEU A 47 10.28 20.35 -22.66
CA LEU A 47 10.93 19.50 -23.64
C LEU A 47 10.79 18.03 -23.26
N LEU A 48 10.70 17.16 -24.28
CA LEU A 48 10.71 15.71 -24.12
C LEU A 48 11.93 15.11 -24.80
N LEU A 49 12.76 14.42 -24.03
CA LEU A 49 13.89 13.63 -24.53
C LEU A 49 13.46 12.17 -24.66
N VAL A 50 13.27 11.71 -25.91
CA VAL A 50 12.77 10.37 -26.24
C VAL A 50 13.79 9.54 -27.03
N HIS A 51 13.54 8.24 -27.17
CA HIS A 51 14.36 7.34 -27.98
C HIS A 51 13.50 6.30 -28.71
N ASN A 52 14.05 5.70 -29.77
CA ASN A 52 13.36 4.71 -30.60
C ASN A 52 13.47 3.25 -30.09
N ARG A 53 13.88 3.04 -28.84
CA ARG A 53 13.84 1.73 -28.18
C ARG A 53 12.54 1.59 -27.40
N PRO A 54 11.57 0.76 -27.83
CA PRO A 54 10.31 0.63 -27.12
C PRO A 54 10.50 0.13 -25.68
N ILE A 55 9.75 0.71 -24.75
CA ILE A 55 9.65 0.24 -23.37
C ILE A 55 8.38 -0.62 -23.30
N LEU A 56 8.54 -1.93 -23.10
CA LEU A 56 7.40 -2.86 -23.09
C LEU A 56 6.64 -2.89 -21.77
N ARG A 57 7.31 -2.59 -20.66
CA ARG A 57 6.73 -2.68 -19.32
C ARG A 57 7.08 -1.43 -18.51
N PRO A 58 6.10 -0.78 -17.89
CA PRO A 58 6.36 0.29 -16.93
C PRO A 58 7.05 -0.30 -15.72
N VAL A 59 8.09 0.38 -15.22
CA VAL A 59 8.75 0.00 -13.98
C VAL A 59 9.25 1.26 -13.28
N GLU A 60 8.71 1.49 -12.09
CA GLU A 60 9.14 2.58 -11.23
C GLU A 60 10.55 2.36 -10.68
N ASP A 61 11.22 3.45 -10.31
CA ASP A 61 12.53 3.35 -9.64
C ASP A 61 12.38 2.70 -8.25
N SER A 62 13.24 1.72 -7.91
CA SER A 62 13.26 1.19 -6.55
C SER A 62 13.67 2.27 -5.55
N VAL A 63 12.98 2.34 -4.41
CA VAL A 63 13.27 3.29 -3.33
C VAL A 63 13.59 2.52 -2.06
N LEU A 64 14.74 2.83 -1.47
CA LEU A 64 15.23 2.24 -0.23
C LEU A 64 15.71 3.35 0.71
N GLN A 65 15.60 3.08 2.00
CA GLN A 65 16.09 3.95 3.07
C GLN A 65 17.04 3.16 3.96
N MET A 66 18.09 3.81 4.47
CA MET A 66 18.95 3.22 5.49
C MET A 66 18.37 3.52 6.88
N VAL A 67 18.09 2.47 7.66
CA VAL A 67 17.63 2.55 9.05
C VAL A 67 18.58 1.69 9.88
N GLU A 68 19.25 2.29 10.86
CA GLU A 68 20.27 1.60 11.68
C GLU A 68 21.29 0.82 10.83
N ASP A 69 21.83 1.47 9.79
CA ASP A 69 22.76 0.89 8.81
C ASP A 69 22.24 -0.33 8.03
N LYS A 70 20.94 -0.61 8.07
CA LYS A 70 20.28 -1.65 7.30
C LYS A 70 19.41 -1.04 6.20
N PRO A 71 19.43 -1.60 4.97
CA PRO A 71 18.54 -1.16 3.91
C PRO A 71 17.10 -1.63 4.21
N MET A 72 16.16 -0.70 4.15
CA MET A 72 14.73 -0.95 4.22
C MET A 72 14.10 -0.56 2.88
N LEU A 73 13.46 -1.53 2.22
CA LEU A 73 12.81 -1.30 0.93
C LEU A 73 11.47 -0.60 1.14
N ILE A 74 11.28 0.55 0.50
CA ILE A 74 10.01 1.31 0.53
C ILE A 74 9.20 1.03 -0.73
N ARG A 75 9.87 0.96 -1.88
CA ARG A 75 9.25 0.69 -3.19
C ARG A 75 10.10 -0.31 -3.96
N ARG A 76 9.53 -1.47 -4.29
CA ARG A 76 10.16 -2.48 -5.13
C ARG A 76 9.88 -2.18 -6.60
N GLY A 77 10.90 -1.82 -7.36
CA GLY A 77 10.78 -1.48 -8.78
C GLY A 77 12.02 -1.93 -9.55
N ARG A 78 12.57 -1.03 -10.36
CA ARG A 78 13.70 -1.33 -11.25
C ARG A 78 14.88 -1.92 -10.48
N GLY A 79 15.46 -2.97 -11.05
CA GLY A 79 16.60 -3.70 -10.48
C GLY A 79 16.22 -4.70 -9.38
N LEU A 80 15.00 -4.63 -8.85
CA LEU A 80 14.48 -5.53 -7.83
C LEU A 80 13.22 -6.29 -8.25
N ALA A 81 12.56 -5.90 -9.35
CA ALA A 81 11.37 -6.54 -9.88
C ALA A 81 11.35 -6.63 -11.42
N PRO A 82 10.70 -7.67 -11.99
CA PRO A 82 10.30 -8.89 -11.30
C PRO A 82 11.55 -9.68 -10.88
N LYS A 83 11.57 -10.22 -9.66
CA LYS A 83 12.71 -11.01 -9.17
C LYS A 83 12.23 -12.12 -8.26
N LEU A 84 12.70 -13.34 -8.53
CA LEU A 84 12.46 -14.49 -7.69
C LEU A 84 13.18 -14.28 -6.36
N TRP A 85 12.42 -14.39 -5.28
CA TRP A 85 12.91 -14.40 -3.92
C TRP A 85 12.87 -15.84 -3.40
N PRO A 86 14.03 -16.44 -3.07
CA PRO A 86 14.08 -17.84 -2.65
C PRO A 86 13.39 -17.99 -1.30
N ALA A 87 12.60 -19.04 -1.16
CA ALA A 87 11.85 -19.29 0.05
C ALA A 87 12.62 -20.12 1.07
N ASN A 88 13.68 -19.51 1.58
CA ASN A 88 14.48 -20.09 2.63
C ASN A 88 13.81 -19.88 4.00
N PHE A 89 12.57 -20.34 4.15
CA PHE A 89 11.79 -20.25 5.39
C PHE A 89 10.91 -21.50 5.57
N GLU A 90 10.49 -21.77 6.81
CA GLU A 90 9.67 -22.95 7.14
C GLU A 90 8.36 -22.98 6.33
N GLY A 91 8.04 -24.10 5.69
CA GLY A 91 6.86 -24.21 4.81
C GLY A 91 7.03 -23.58 3.42
N GLY A 92 8.18 -22.97 3.11
CA GLY A 92 8.51 -22.44 1.78
C GLY A 92 8.64 -23.51 0.69
N GLU A 93 8.73 -24.80 1.03
CA GLU A 93 8.71 -25.89 0.04
C GLU A 93 7.30 -26.16 -0.52
N ALA A 94 6.27 -25.62 0.12
CA ALA A 94 4.86 -25.90 -0.18
C ALA A 94 4.17 -24.74 -0.93
N PHE A 95 4.87 -24.02 -1.82
CA PHE A 95 4.15 -23.06 -2.65
C PHE A 95 3.27 -23.78 -3.65
N ASN A 96 1.99 -23.64 -3.41
CA ASN A 96 1.01 -23.75 -4.47
C ASN A 96 1.28 -22.61 -5.46
N GLU A 97 1.17 -22.89 -6.76
CA GLU A 97 1.30 -21.93 -7.86
C GLU A 97 0.13 -20.93 -7.82
N ALA A 98 0.07 -20.14 -6.75
CA ALA A 98 -1.02 -19.23 -6.47
C ALA A 98 -0.57 -17.79 -6.73
N LEU A 99 -1.45 -17.04 -7.37
CA LEU A 99 -1.23 -15.63 -7.67
C LEU A 99 -1.76 -14.80 -6.50
N ALA A 100 -0.89 -14.03 -5.86
CA ALA A 100 -1.27 -13.06 -4.84
C ALA A 100 -1.42 -11.68 -5.46
N LEU A 101 -2.62 -11.11 -5.44
CA LEU A 101 -2.87 -9.76 -5.95
C LEU A 101 -2.53 -8.70 -4.91
N GLY A 102 -2.64 -8.99 -3.61
CA GLY A 102 -2.37 -7.99 -2.57
C GLY A 102 -3.44 -6.89 -2.47
N GLY A 103 -3.07 -5.76 -1.85
CA GLY A 103 -3.96 -4.61 -1.61
C GLY A 103 -4.01 -3.59 -2.76
N ASP A 104 -4.88 -2.59 -2.64
CA ASP A 104 -5.06 -1.55 -3.67
C ASP A 104 -3.98 -0.46 -3.61
N LEU A 105 -3.62 -0.01 -2.41
CA LEU A 105 -2.64 1.05 -2.22
C LEU A 105 -1.22 0.51 -2.36
N LYS A 106 -0.38 1.21 -3.14
CA LYS A 106 0.99 0.80 -3.46
C LYS A 106 1.09 -0.65 -3.97
N HIS A 107 0.11 -1.03 -4.77
CA HIS A 107 -0.10 -2.38 -5.26
C HIS A 107 1.16 -3.01 -5.86
N ALA A 108 1.36 -4.29 -5.55
CA ALA A 108 2.32 -5.16 -6.20
C ALA A 108 1.82 -6.60 -6.07
N MET A 109 1.80 -7.32 -7.19
CA MET A 109 1.44 -8.74 -7.22
C MET A 109 2.64 -9.64 -6.94
N GLY A 110 2.37 -10.84 -6.48
CA GLY A 110 3.35 -11.90 -6.26
C GLY A 110 2.85 -13.24 -6.75
N LEU A 111 3.75 -14.14 -7.10
CA LEU A 111 3.41 -15.47 -7.59
C LEU A 111 4.24 -16.52 -6.86
N GLY A 112 3.55 -17.50 -6.26
CA GLY A 112 4.18 -18.70 -5.73
C GLY A 112 4.73 -19.57 -6.85
N GLN A 113 5.97 -20.02 -6.69
CA GLN A 113 6.69 -20.93 -7.59
C GLN A 113 7.38 -22.00 -6.77
N SER A 114 7.71 -23.13 -7.40
CA SER A 114 8.43 -24.23 -6.73
C SER A 114 9.77 -23.80 -6.12
N GLU A 115 10.42 -22.79 -6.69
CA GLU A 115 11.73 -22.29 -6.27
C GLU A 115 11.64 -21.05 -5.35
N GLY A 116 10.43 -20.52 -5.10
CA GLY A 116 10.23 -19.36 -4.24
C GLY A 116 9.09 -18.45 -4.67
N LEU A 117 9.20 -17.17 -4.35
CA LEU A 117 8.18 -16.15 -4.63
C LEU A 117 8.67 -15.19 -5.71
N LEU A 118 7.99 -15.16 -6.86
CA LEU A 118 8.22 -14.14 -7.86
C LEU A 118 7.48 -12.87 -7.45
N LEU A 119 8.22 -11.82 -7.09
CA LEU A 119 7.64 -10.55 -6.65
C LEU A 119 7.67 -9.54 -7.79
N GLY A 120 6.50 -8.99 -8.13
CA GLY A 120 6.30 -8.00 -9.18
C GLY A 120 6.75 -6.59 -8.78
N PRO A 121 6.75 -5.65 -9.74
CA PRO A 121 7.05 -4.27 -9.49
C PRO A 121 5.86 -3.58 -8.81
N HIS A 122 6.14 -2.43 -8.20
CA HIS A 122 5.11 -1.51 -7.77
C HIS A 122 4.31 -0.99 -8.98
N VAL A 123 2.98 -1.07 -8.88
CA VAL A 123 2.02 -0.65 -9.90
C VAL A 123 1.39 0.70 -9.58
N GLY A 124 1.05 0.97 -8.30
CA GLY A 124 0.43 2.22 -7.87
C GLY A 124 -0.84 2.02 -7.04
N ASP A 125 -1.79 2.95 -7.14
CA ASP A 125 -3.11 2.87 -6.50
C ASP A 125 -4.14 2.30 -7.49
N LEU A 126 -4.73 1.15 -7.18
CA LEU A 126 -5.71 0.51 -8.07
C LEU A 126 -7.06 1.23 -8.19
N GLN A 127 -7.31 2.28 -7.39
CA GLN A 127 -8.44 3.17 -7.65
C GLN A 127 -8.28 3.93 -8.97
N GLU A 128 -7.04 4.16 -9.40
CA GLU A 128 -6.73 4.79 -10.67
C GLU A 128 -6.85 3.80 -11.82
N SER A 129 -7.63 4.19 -12.83
CA SER A 129 -7.98 3.29 -13.94
C SER A 129 -6.78 2.76 -14.72
N GLU A 130 -5.71 3.56 -14.85
CA GLU A 130 -4.48 3.15 -15.51
C GLU A 130 -3.69 2.11 -14.70
N ALA A 131 -3.59 2.29 -13.38
CA ALA A 131 -2.94 1.34 -12.49
C ALA A 131 -3.71 0.01 -12.44
N PHE A 132 -5.05 0.08 -12.40
CA PHE A 132 -5.89 -1.10 -12.53
C PHE A 132 -5.67 -1.85 -13.85
N ARG A 133 -5.64 -1.13 -14.98
CA ARG A 133 -5.36 -1.73 -16.30
C ARG A 133 -3.97 -2.36 -16.34
N GLN A 134 -2.97 -1.71 -15.75
CA GLN A 134 -1.62 -2.26 -15.65
C GLN A 134 -1.58 -3.56 -14.86
N MET A 135 -2.28 -3.64 -13.72
CA MET A 135 -2.38 -4.88 -12.94
C MET A 135 -2.98 -6.02 -13.79
N VAL A 136 -4.08 -5.77 -14.50
CA VAL A 136 -4.71 -6.77 -15.37
C VAL A 136 -3.76 -7.22 -16.50
N ASN A 137 -3.08 -6.27 -17.13
CA ASN A 137 -2.08 -6.57 -18.16
C ASN A 137 -0.90 -7.37 -17.60
N GLU A 138 -0.48 -7.11 -16.36
CA GLU A 138 0.61 -7.83 -15.72
C GLU A 138 0.21 -9.27 -15.39
N VAL A 139 -1.02 -9.50 -14.90
CA VAL A 139 -1.56 -10.84 -14.70
C VAL A 139 -1.55 -11.63 -16.02
N SER A 140 -2.12 -11.07 -17.09
CA SER A 140 -2.12 -11.71 -18.42
C SER A 140 -0.69 -11.97 -18.90
N SER A 141 0.20 -11.00 -18.74
CA SER A 141 1.58 -11.13 -19.21
C SER A 141 2.35 -12.21 -18.46
N TRP A 142 2.10 -12.39 -17.16
CA TRP A 142 2.69 -13.49 -16.41
C TRP A 142 2.07 -14.82 -16.86
N GLN A 143 0.76 -14.91 -17.08
CA GLN A 143 0.09 -16.13 -17.56
C GLN A 143 0.69 -16.60 -18.89
N ASP A 144 0.86 -15.67 -19.84
CA ASP A 144 1.48 -15.93 -21.12
C ASP A 144 2.95 -16.36 -20.98
N PHE A 145 3.73 -15.67 -20.14
CA PHE A 145 5.14 -15.95 -19.94
C PHE A 145 5.38 -17.35 -19.32
N PHE A 146 4.54 -17.75 -18.36
CA PHE A 146 4.64 -19.05 -17.71
C PHE A 146 3.85 -20.15 -18.44
N GLY A 147 3.02 -19.79 -19.43
CA GLY A 147 2.12 -20.71 -20.12
C GLY A 147 1.11 -21.38 -19.18
N LYS A 148 0.64 -20.65 -18.15
CA LYS A 148 -0.17 -21.19 -17.06
C LYS A 148 -1.31 -20.26 -16.68
N ASN A 149 -2.47 -20.85 -16.43
CA ASN A 149 -3.62 -20.18 -15.81
C ASN A 149 -3.68 -20.60 -14.35
N TRP A 150 -3.42 -19.67 -13.43
CA TRP A 150 -3.54 -19.92 -12.00
C TRP A 150 -5.01 -19.96 -11.60
N GLY A 151 -5.48 -21.12 -11.15
CA GLY A 151 -6.84 -21.26 -10.64
C GLY A 151 -7.01 -20.67 -9.24
N ASP A 152 -5.94 -20.65 -8.43
CA ASP A 152 -5.97 -20.14 -7.07
C ASP A 152 -5.38 -18.73 -7.00
N VAL A 153 -6.15 -17.79 -6.43
CA VAL A 153 -5.74 -16.39 -6.24
C VAL A 153 -5.92 -15.96 -4.79
N LEU A 154 -4.90 -15.30 -4.23
CA LEU A 154 -4.97 -14.64 -2.93
C LEU A 154 -5.28 -13.15 -3.10
N VAL A 155 -6.27 -12.65 -2.36
CA VAL A 155 -6.64 -11.23 -2.30
C VAL A 155 -6.73 -10.75 -0.87
N ASP A 156 -6.61 -9.44 -0.67
CA ASP A 156 -6.93 -8.84 0.61
C ASP A 156 -8.40 -9.10 1.00
N SER A 157 -8.68 -9.31 2.28
CA SER A 157 -10.04 -9.48 2.80
C SER A 157 -10.93 -8.26 2.60
N HIS A 158 -10.40 -7.06 2.29
CA HIS A 158 -11.18 -5.86 2.05
C HIS A 158 -12.13 -6.05 0.85
N PRO A 159 -13.46 -6.08 1.06
CA PRO A 159 -14.40 -6.46 0.02
C PRO A 159 -14.50 -5.44 -1.12
N GLN A 160 -14.17 -4.18 -0.87
CA GLN A 160 -14.26 -3.11 -1.89
C GLN A 160 -12.97 -2.89 -2.67
N TYR A 161 -11.89 -3.64 -2.39
CA TYR A 161 -10.65 -3.47 -3.14
C TYR A 161 -10.83 -3.87 -4.60
N HIS A 162 -10.22 -3.12 -5.51
CA HIS A 162 -10.28 -3.35 -6.94
C HIS A 162 -9.64 -4.70 -7.31
N SER A 163 -8.53 -5.08 -6.66
CA SER A 163 -7.92 -6.40 -6.82
C SER A 163 -8.87 -7.53 -6.40
N HIS A 164 -9.57 -7.36 -5.28
CA HIS A 164 -10.56 -8.29 -4.75
C HIS A 164 -11.75 -8.44 -5.70
N GLN A 165 -12.33 -7.33 -6.12
CA GLN A 165 -13.49 -7.33 -7.01
C GLN A 165 -13.15 -7.89 -8.39
N TRP A 166 -11.97 -7.58 -8.92
CA TRP A 166 -11.50 -8.18 -10.18
C TRP A 166 -11.46 -9.71 -10.08
N ALA A 167 -10.85 -10.25 -9.02
CA ALA A 167 -10.71 -11.70 -8.83
C ALA A 167 -12.06 -12.42 -8.68
N LEU A 168 -13.02 -11.83 -7.95
CA LEU A 168 -14.37 -12.39 -7.81
C LEU A 168 -15.17 -12.42 -9.10
N ASN A 169 -14.84 -11.56 -10.07
CA ASN A 169 -15.47 -11.53 -11.38
C ASN A 169 -14.79 -12.45 -12.40
N GLN A 170 -13.77 -13.20 -11.99
CA GLN A 170 -13.13 -14.23 -12.81
C GLN A 170 -13.59 -15.64 -12.39
N GLU A 171 -13.33 -16.63 -13.23
CA GLU A 171 -13.51 -18.06 -12.91
C GLU A 171 -12.33 -18.59 -12.07
N LEU A 172 -12.08 -17.95 -10.91
CA LEU A 172 -10.96 -18.25 -10.02
C LEU A 172 -11.44 -18.71 -8.65
N ASN A 173 -10.63 -19.57 -8.02
CA ASN A 173 -10.76 -19.92 -6.62
C ASN A 173 -10.07 -18.86 -5.76
N VAL A 174 -10.87 -18.03 -5.09
CA VAL A 174 -10.40 -16.84 -4.39
C VAL A 174 -10.23 -17.11 -2.90
N PHE A 175 -8.99 -16.98 -2.42
CA PHE A 175 -8.61 -17.02 -1.01
C PHE A 175 -8.44 -15.62 -0.47
N ARG A 176 -9.15 -15.31 0.62
CA ARG A 176 -9.09 -14.00 1.27
C ARG A 176 -8.10 -14.03 2.41
N LEU A 177 -7.20 -13.06 2.44
CA LEU A 177 -6.19 -12.90 3.49
C LEU A 177 -6.35 -11.53 4.18
N GLN A 178 -6.44 -11.57 5.51
CA GLN A 178 -6.50 -10.35 6.31
C GLN A 178 -5.20 -9.55 6.19
N HIS A 179 -5.33 -8.25 5.94
CA HIS A 179 -4.25 -7.30 5.64
C HIS A 179 -3.05 -7.35 6.61
N HIS A 180 -3.32 -7.27 7.92
CA HIS A 180 -2.25 -7.24 8.93
C HIS A 180 -1.61 -8.61 9.16
N ARG A 181 -2.38 -9.71 9.00
CA ARG A 181 -1.80 -11.05 8.93
C ARG A 181 -0.86 -11.18 7.74
N ALA A 182 -1.22 -10.63 6.58
CA ALA A 182 -0.34 -10.61 5.40
C ALA A 182 0.99 -9.90 5.69
N HIS A 183 0.94 -8.73 6.35
CA HIS A 183 2.15 -8.02 6.79
C HIS A 183 3.00 -8.83 7.78
N ALA A 184 2.36 -9.43 8.80
CA ALA A 184 3.05 -10.26 9.77
C ALA A 184 3.74 -11.46 9.09
N TRP A 185 3.07 -12.11 8.14
CA TRP A 185 3.59 -13.25 7.40
C TRP A 185 4.72 -12.87 6.44
N ALA A 186 4.61 -11.73 5.77
CA ALA A 186 5.68 -11.21 4.92
C ALA A 186 6.97 -10.96 5.73
N LEU A 187 6.85 -10.32 6.90
CA LEU A 187 7.99 -10.09 7.80
C LEU A 187 8.59 -11.40 8.32
N TRP A 188 7.72 -12.34 8.72
CA TRP A 188 8.16 -13.66 9.19
C TRP A 188 8.95 -14.42 8.11
N ALA A 189 8.42 -14.44 6.89
CA ALA A 189 9.08 -15.07 5.75
C ALA A 189 10.41 -14.36 5.44
N GLU A 190 10.45 -13.02 5.47
CA GLU A 190 11.65 -12.22 5.16
C GLU A 190 12.83 -12.58 6.07
N HIS A 191 12.54 -12.93 7.32
CA HIS A 191 13.53 -13.31 8.32
C HIS A 191 13.81 -14.82 8.41
N GLY A 192 13.39 -15.61 7.42
CA GLY A 192 13.66 -17.06 7.38
C GLY A 192 12.74 -17.90 8.27
N GLY A 193 11.59 -17.33 8.65
CA GLY A 193 10.59 -18.00 9.46
C GLY A 193 11.01 -18.33 10.89
N PRO A 194 11.52 -17.37 11.67
CA PRO A 194 11.97 -17.64 13.03
C PRO A 194 10.77 -17.91 13.96
N LYS A 195 11.04 -18.51 15.11
CA LYS A 195 10.06 -18.63 16.19
C LYS A 195 9.90 -17.26 16.86
N PHE A 196 8.92 -16.48 16.41
CA PHE A 196 8.54 -15.23 17.07
C PHE A 196 7.39 -15.49 18.04
N ASP A 197 7.49 -14.92 19.24
CA ASP A 197 6.36 -14.87 20.17
C ASP A 197 5.44 -13.68 19.87
N TRP A 198 5.96 -12.61 19.26
CA TRP A 198 5.21 -11.38 18.98
C TRP A 198 5.51 -10.79 17.61
N MET A 199 4.46 -10.35 16.92
CA MET A 199 4.53 -9.56 15.70
C MET A 199 3.71 -8.29 15.90
N VAL A 200 4.33 -7.15 15.65
CA VAL A 200 3.71 -5.83 15.76
C VAL A 200 3.47 -5.30 14.36
N VAL A 201 2.21 -5.02 14.02
CA VAL A 201 1.83 -4.56 12.69
C VAL A 201 1.14 -3.20 12.83
N TRP A 202 1.89 -2.16 12.46
CA TRP A 202 1.45 -0.77 12.52
C TRP A 202 1.36 -0.20 11.12
N ASP A 203 0.15 0.21 10.74
CA ASP A 203 -0.19 0.73 9.42
C ASP A 203 -1.20 1.88 9.53
N GLY A 204 -1.46 2.55 8.41
CA GLY A 204 -2.55 3.47 8.23
C GLY A 204 -3.92 2.80 8.28
N LEU A 205 -4.20 1.82 7.44
CA LEU A 205 -5.56 1.28 7.25
C LEU A 205 -5.52 -0.17 6.72
N GLY A 206 -5.98 -1.12 7.53
CA GLY A 206 -6.26 -2.47 7.07
C GLY A 206 -7.65 -2.94 7.47
N PHE A 207 -8.33 -3.70 6.59
CA PHE A 207 -9.65 -4.26 6.89
C PHE A 207 -9.53 -5.33 7.98
N GLY A 208 -10.20 -5.10 9.12
CA GLY A 208 -10.25 -6.03 10.22
C GLY A 208 -11.27 -7.15 10.00
N ASP A 209 -11.04 -8.30 10.65
CA ASP A 209 -12.00 -9.42 10.63
C ASP A 209 -13.37 -9.03 11.23
N ASP A 210 -13.37 -8.03 12.12
CA ASP A 210 -14.56 -7.44 12.74
C ASP A 210 -15.16 -6.27 11.94
N GLN A 211 -14.73 -6.09 10.69
CA GLN A 211 -15.11 -4.99 9.79
C GLN A 211 -14.72 -3.60 10.32
N SER A 212 -13.87 -3.53 11.34
CA SER A 212 -13.26 -2.29 11.81
C SER A 212 -11.97 -2.00 11.04
N ILE A 213 -11.44 -0.79 11.22
CA ILE A 213 -10.15 -0.40 10.64
C ILE A 213 -9.06 -0.80 11.63
N TRP A 214 -8.18 -1.69 11.22
CA TRP A 214 -7.00 -2.02 11.99
C TRP A 214 -5.81 -1.17 11.52
N GLY A 215 -4.75 -1.14 12.32
CA GLY A 215 -3.48 -0.49 11.95
C GLY A 215 -2.53 -0.30 13.13
N GLY A 216 -2.80 -0.97 14.25
CA GLY A 216 -2.06 -0.81 15.50
C GLY A 216 -2.10 -2.12 16.27
N GLU A 217 -1.84 -3.24 15.59
CA GLU A 217 -2.15 -4.58 16.06
C GLU A 217 -0.93 -5.32 16.60
N PHE A 218 -1.19 -6.20 17.57
CA PHE A 218 -0.21 -7.10 18.17
C PHE A 218 -0.70 -8.53 18.00
N PHE A 219 0.12 -9.36 17.36
CA PHE A 219 -0.16 -10.77 17.13
C PHE A 219 0.83 -11.66 17.88
N ILE A 220 0.36 -12.84 18.28
CA ILE A 220 1.17 -13.92 18.84
C ILE A 220 0.96 -15.18 17.99
N GLY A 221 2.04 -15.94 17.77
CA GLY A 221 1.99 -17.25 17.12
C GLY A 221 2.87 -17.32 15.87
N SER A 222 2.63 -18.32 15.02
CA SER A 222 3.37 -18.51 13.77
C SER A 222 2.44 -18.61 12.56
N PRO A 223 2.91 -18.28 11.35
CA PRO A 223 2.14 -18.48 10.12
C PRO A 223 1.87 -19.95 9.80
N THR A 224 2.74 -20.87 10.27
CA THR A 224 2.56 -22.33 10.16
C THR A 224 1.57 -22.92 11.19
N GLY A 225 1.17 -22.11 12.19
CA GLY A 225 0.21 -22.46 13.22
C GLY A 225 -0.95 -21.46 13.26
N GLU A 226 -1.38 -21.08 14.46
CA GLU A 226 -2.38 -20.03 14.63
C GLU A 226 -1.68 -18.67 14.85
N LEU A 227 -2.08 -17.66 14.07
CA LEU A 227 -1.71 -16.26 14.31
C LEU A 227 -2.88 -15.53 14.97
N SER A 228 -2.83 -15.42 16.29
CA SER A 228 -3.91 -14.84 17.11
C SER A 228 -3.65 -13.35 17.37
N ARG A 229 -4.68 -12.51 17.16
CA ARG A 229 -4.65 -11.09 17.54
C ARG A 229 -4.74 -10.99 19.06
N TRP A 230 -3.64 -10.63 19.71
CA TRP A 230 -3.57 -10.59 21.17
C TRP A 230 -3.90 -9.22 21.74
N GLY A 231 -3.54 -8.16 21.02
CA GLY A 231 -3.78 -6.79 21.46
C GLY A 231 -3.88 -5.81 20.30
N ALA A 232 -4.35 -4.61 20.61
CA ALA A 232 -4.42 -3.50 19.67
C ALA A 232 -4.29 -2.17 20.42
N LEU A 233 -3.99 -1.10 19.69
CA LEU A 233 -4.20 0.26 20.21
C LEU A 233 -5.64 0.45 20.70
N ARG A 234 -5.84 1.36 21.66
CA ARG A 234 -7.19 1.72 22.11
C ARG A 234 -7.96 2.25 20.90
N PRO A 235 -9.15 1.70 20.59
CA PRO A 235 -9.91 2.14 19.44
C PRO A 235 -10.34 3.60 19.56
N LEU A 236 -10.25 4.31 18.44
CA LEU A 236 -10.80 5.64 18.20
C LEU A 236 -11.90 5.57 17.13
N TYR A 237 -12.71 6.61 17.01
CA TYR A 237 -13.83 6.66 16.06
C TYR A 237 -13.55 7.69 14.96
N LEU A 238 -13.20 7.24 13.76
CA LEU A 238 -12.94 8.13 12.64
C LEU A 238 -14.24 8.74 12.11
N TYR A 239 -14.20 10.06 11.91
CA TYR A 239 -15.34 10.86 11.50
C TYR A 239 -15.26 11.20 10.01
N GLY A 240 -16.14 10.59 9.20
CA GLY A 240 -16.26 10.87 7.77
C GLY A 240 -15.44 9.98 6.84
N GLY A 241 -15.10 8.76 7.27
CA GLY A 241 -14.42 7.75 6.45
C GLY A 241 -13.14 8.28 5.82
N ASP A 242 -13.00 8.13 4.50
CA ASP A 242 -11.81 8.55 3.73
C ASP A 242 -11.45 10.04 3.89
N ARG A 243 -12.42 10.90 4.23
CA ARG A 243 -12.12 12.31 4.53
C ARG A 243 -11.22 12.46 5.76
N ALA A 244 -11.28 11.54 6.71
CA ALA A 244 -10.38 11.53 7.87
C ALA A 244 -8.93 11.20 7.49
N VAL A 245 -8.71 10.55 6.34
CA VAL A 245 -7.38 10.28 5.80
C VAL A 245 -6.77 11.55 5.21
N LYS A 246 -7.57 12.34 4.48
CA LYS A 246 -7.12 13.59 3.84
C LYS A 246 -7.09 14.79 4.77
N ASP A 247 -7.87 14.75 5.87
CA ASP A 247 -7.99 15.84 6.83
C ASP A 247 -7.64 15.38 8.25
N SER A 248 -6.36 15.51 8.60
CA SER A 248 -5.79 15.08 9.89
C SER A 248 -6.47 15.73 11.11
N ARG A 249 -7.11 16.89 10.93
CA ARG A 249 -7.93 17.55 11.97
C ARG A 249 -9.05 16.64 12.47
N ARG A 250 -9.62 15.80 11.61
CA ARG A 250 -10.68 14.85 11.97
C ARG A 250 -10.17 13.74 12.89
N SER A 251 -8.95 13.25 12.65
CA SER A 251 -8.27 12.29 13.53
C SER A 251 -7.95 12.92 14.88
N CYS A 252 -7.43 14.16 14.87
CA CYS A 252 -7.18 14.91 16.11
C CYS A 252 -8.46 15.07 16.94
N LEU A 253 -9.57 15.50 16.32
CA LEU A 253 -10.87 15.60 16.98
C LEU A 253 -11.36 14.23 17.50
N SER A 254 -11.10 13.14 16.79
CA SER A 254 -11.43 11.78 17.24
C SER A 254 -10.66 11.37 18.50
N LEU A 255 -9.37 11.65 18.54
CA LEU A 255 -8.53 11.39 19.71
C LEU A 255 -8.98 12.21 20.91
N LEU A 256 -9.23 13.51 20.72
CA LEU A 256 -9.70 14.38 21.78
C LEU A 256 -11.08 13.94 22.30
N ASP A 257 -12.01 13.56 21.43
CA ASP A 257 -13.32 13.03 21.82
C ASP A 257 -13.18 11.71 22.59
N GLY A 258 -12.27 10.82 22.17
CA GLY A 258 -11.99 9.56 22.88
C GLY A 258 -11.35 9.75 24.27
N LEU A 259 -10.61 10.84 24.47
CA LEU A 259 -9.93 11.17 25.74
C LEU A 259 -10.82 11.96 26.70
N PHE A 260 -11.50 12.99 26.21
CA PHE A 260 -12.23 13.97 27.03
C PHE A 260 -13.76 13.80 26.97
N GLY A 261 -14.28 13.04 26.01
CA GLY A 261 -15.72 12.81 25.87
C GLY A 261 -16.54 14.09 25.87
N THR A 262 -17.58 14.14 26.70
CA THR A 262 -18.47 15.31 26.79
C THR A 262 -17.79 16.57 27.33
N GLU A 263 -16.71 16.44 28.12
CA GLU A 263 -15.97 17.56 28.70
C GLU A 263 -15.21 18.37 27.65
N LEU A 264 -14.87 17.74 26.51
CA LEU A 264 -14.29 18.43 25.35
C LEU A 264 -15.17 19.60 24.90
N TRP A 265 -16.50 19.44 25.05
CA TRP A 265 -17.52 20.38 24.59
C TRP A 265 -18.04 21.30 25.68
N GLN A 266 -17.92 20.93 26.95
CA GLN A 266 -18.49 21.70 28.06
C GLN A 266 -17.47 22.66 28.69
N ASP A 267 -16.17 22.36 28.57
CA ASP A 267 -15.11 23.21 29.11
C ASP A 267 -14.69 24.33 28.13
N SER A 268 -14.92 25.57 28.53
CA SER A 268 -14.48 26.79 27.82
C SER A 268 -12.98 26.82 27.49
N LYS A 269 -12.13 26.17 28.31
CA LYS A 269 -10.69 26.07 28.09
C LYS A 269 -10.37 25.12 26.93
N HIS A 270 -11.06 23.99 26.84
CA HIS A 270 -10.93 23.06 25.72
C HIS A 270 -11.42 23.70 24.42
N GLN A 271 -12.57 24.38 24.44
CA GLN A 271 -13.08 25.10 23.28
C GLN A 271 -12.11 26.20 22.78
N SER A 272 -11.50 26.95 23.70
CA SER A 272 -10.51 27.97 23.36
C SER A 272 -9.26 27.38 22.69
N ARG A 273 -8.80 26.20 23.16
CA ARG A 273 -7.68 25.47 22.55
C ARG A 273 -8.02 24.92 21.17
N LEU A 274 -9.21 24.34 21.00
CA LEU A 274 -9.69 23.89 19.69
C LEU A 274 -9.74 25.03 18.68
N LYS A 275 -10.17 26.22 19.11
CA LYS A 275 -10.14 27.43 18.26
C LYS A 275 -8.72 27.86 17.89
N ALA A 276 -7.78 27.82 18.83
CA ALA A 276 -6.37 28.11 18.54
C ALA A 276 -5.76 27.13 17.53
N LEU A 277 -6.22 25.87 17.50
CA LEU A 277 -5.79 24.86 16.53
C LEU A 277 -6.50 24.97 15.16
N GLY A 278 -7.33 25.99 14.95
CA GLY A 278 -8.11 26.13 13.71
C GLY A 278 -9.21 25.08 13.56
N LEU A 279 -9.58 24.40 14.65
CA LEU A 279 -10.63 23.38 14.69
C LEU A 279 -12.02 23.99 15.02
N SER A 280 -12.17 25.31 15.12
CA SER A 280 -13.38 26.00 15.60
C SER A 280 -14.58 26.01 14.65
N VAL A 281 -14.66 25.12 13.66
CA VAL A 281 -15.88 24.99 12.87
C VAL A 281 -16.89 24.26 13.74
N ASP A 282 -17.81 25.01 14.34
CA ASP A 282 -19.08 24.56 14.93
C ASP A 282 -19.09 23.08 15.31
N VAL A 283 -18.15 22.71 16.19
CA VAL A 283 -17.71 21.32 16.30
C VAL A 283 -18.84 20.44 16.84
N GLN A 284 -19.75 21.02 17.62
CA GLN A 284 -21.01 20.38 17.98
C GLN A 284 -21.84 19.97 16.77
N ASN A 285 -21.92 20.80 15.73
CA ASN A 285 -22.56 20.45 14.47
C ASN A 285 -21.77 19.39 13.71
N PHE A 286 -20.44 19.41 13.74
CA PHE A 286 -19.62 18.33 13.18
C PHE A 286 -19.95 16.96 13.80
N PHE A 287 -19.93 16.83 15.14
CA PHE A 287 -20.23 15.55 15.79
C PHE A 287 -21.71 15.15 15.70
N ARG A 288 -22.65 16.12 15.65
CA ARG A 288 -24.07 15.86 15.35
C ARG A 288 -24.30 15.36 13.92
N GLN A 289 -23.50 15.83 12.95
CA GLN A 289 -23.53 15.36 11.56
C GLN A 289 -22.99 13.94 11.40
N PHE A 290 -22.27 13.41 12.38
CA PHE A 290 -21.80 12.02 12.41
C PHE A 290 -22.44 11.21 13.56
N PRO A 291 -23.74 10.85 13.44
CA PRO A 291 -24.36 9.85 14.33
C PRO A 291 -23.55 8.55 14.30
N GLN A 292 -23.68 7.72 15.35
CA GLN A 292 -22.83 6.53 15.55
C GLN A 292 -22.66 5.65 14.30
N LYS A 293 -23.69 5.54 13.44
CA LYS A 293 -23.66 4.81 12.16
C LYS A 293 -22.62 5.29 11.13
N HIS A 294 -22.10 6.51 11.27
CA HIS A 294 -21.07 7.07 10.37
C HIS A 294 -19.69 7.16 11.03
N ARG A 295 -19.53 6.53 12.19
CA ARG A 295 -18.27 6.44 12.92
C ARG A 295 -17.64 5.09 12.61
N GLN A 296 -16.46 5.11 12.02
CA GLN A 296 -15.69 3.89 11.82
C GLN A 296 -14.76 3.68 13.00
N ARG A 297 -14.90 2.55 13.69
CA ARG A 297 -13.97 2.16 14.75
C ARG A 297 -12.62 1.85 14.12
N ALA A 298 -11.56 2.46 14.64
CA ALA A 298 -10.21 2.29 14.13
C ALA A 298 -9.20 2.09 15.27
N THR A 299 -8.22 1.21 15.06
CA THR A 299 -7.04 1.01 15.92
C THR A 299 -5.76 1.43 15.21
N SER A 300 -5.85 2.37 14.28
CA SER A 300 -4.78 2.78 13.37
C SER A 300 -3.67 3.60 14.03
N MET A 301 -2.42 3.12 13.91
CA MET A 301 -1.23 3.89 14.30
C MET A 301 -1.02 5.09 13.38
N GLY A 302 -1.29 4.97 12.08
CA GLY A 302 -1.16 6.09 11.15
C GLY A 302 -2.16 7.24 11.38
N ARG A 303 -3.15 7.06 12.26
CA ARG A 303 -4.11 8.11 12.67
C ARG A 303 -3.86 8.65 14.08
N LEU A 304 -3.01 8.00 14.86
CA LEU A 304 -2.53 8.49 16.16
C LEU A 304 -1.50 9.61 15.95
#